data_AF-A0A348WCW0-F1
#
_entry.id   AF-A0A348WCW0-F1
#
_cell.length_a   1.000
_cell.length_b   1.000
_cell.length_c   1.000
_cell.angle_alpha   90.00
_cell.angle_beta   90.00
_cell.angle_gamma   90.00
#
_symmetry.space_group_name_H-M   'P 1'
#
loop_
_entity.id
_entity.type
_entity.pdbx_description
1 polymer ?
#
loop_
_entity_poly.entity_id
_entity_poly.type
_entity_poly.pdbx_seq_one_letter_code
_entity_poly.pdbx_strand_id
1 'polypeptide(L)' 'MSDDFNMSMRKFLKQVGVTSQQAIEEAMRGADTAGKSFAVKATITIEELDMTHEVTGTIKGQD' A
#
# COMPACT_ATOMS: atom_id res chain seq x y z
N MET A 1 6.86 -24.17 4.45
CA MET A 1 7.50 -22.84 4.39
C MET A 1 8.20 -22.62 5.72
N SER A 2 9.45 -22.13 5.70
CA SER A 2 10.21 -21.92 6.96
C SER A 2 9.64 -20.72 7.74
N ASP A 3 9.82 -20.72 9.06
CA ASP A 3 9.41 -19.60 9.90
C ASP A 3 10.13 -18.30 9.53
N ASP A 4 11.39 -18.39 9.09
CA ASP A 4 12.16 -17.25 8.60
C ASP A 4 11.57 -16.61 7.32
N PHE A 5 11.09 -17.45 6.40
CA PHE A 5 10.39 -16.96 5.21
C PHE A 5 9.09 -16.23 5.59
N ASN A 6 8.29 -16.83 6.47
CA ASN A 6 7.05 -16.22 6.93
C ASN A 6 7.30 -14.90 7.68
N MET A 7 8.36 -14.84 8.49
CA MET A 7 8.75 -13.63 9.22
C MET A 7 9.27 -12.53 8.31
N SER A 8 10.15 -12.85 7.37
CA SER A 8 10.66 -11.87 6.39
C SER A 8 9.53 -11.30 5.53
N MET A 9 8.64 -12.15 5.03
CA MET A 9 7.45 -11.73 4.27
C MET A 9 6.55 -10.79 5.09
N ARG A 10 6.23 -11.15 6.34
CA ARG A 10 5.42 -10.30 7.22
C ARG A 10 6.07 -8.95 7.51
N LYS A 11 7.39 -8.92 7.74
CA LYS A 11 8.13 -7.67 7.96
C LYS A 11 8.04 -6.76 6.73
N PHE A 12 8.25 -7.31 5.54
CA PHE A 12 8.12 -6.58 4.29
C PHE A 12 6.70 -6.00 4.11
N LEU A 13 5.66 -6.84 4.20
CA LEU A 13 4.28 -6.38 4.02
C LEU A 13 3.86 -5.33 5.07
N LYS A 14 4.35 -5.47 6.31
CA LYS A 14 4.12 -4.46 7.36
C LYS A 14 4.80 -3.13 7.01
N GLN A 15 6.04 -3.17 6.52
CA GLN A 15 6.75 -1.97 6.11
C GLN A 15 6.01 -1.28 4.97
N VAL A 16 5.64 -2.02 3.91
CA VAL A 16 4.86 -1.51 2.78
C VAL A 16 3.58 -0.85 3.26
N GLY A 17 2.81 -1.50 4.14
CA GLY A 17 1.56 -0.96 4.67
C GLY A 17 1.76 0.36 5.43
N VAL A 18 2.71 0.38 6.38
CA VAL A 18 2.96 1.57 7.23
C VAL A 18 3.49 2.75 6.41
N THR A 19 4.44 2.53 5.50
CA THR A 19 5.00 3.61 4.68
C THR A 19 4.00 4.13 3.65
N SER A 20 3.19 3.24 3.06
CA SER A 20 2.14 3.65 2.11
C SER A 20 1.07 4.49 2.81
N GLN A 21 0.68 4.13 4.02
CA GLN A 21 -0.28 4.93 4.80
C GLN A 21 0.25 6.34 5.06
N GLN A 22 1.49 6.48 5.52
CA GLN A 22 2.10 7.79 5.77
C GLN A 22 2.15 8.65 4.51
N ALA A 23 2.54 8.07 3.37
CA ALA A 23 2.58 8.77 2.08
C ALA A 23 1.18 9.23 1.63
N ILE A 24 0.16 8.38 1.82
CA ILE A 24 -1.24 8.73 1.51
C ILE A 24 -1.72 9.87 2.43
N GLU A 25 -1.48 9.78 3.73
CA GLU A 25 -1.86 10.83 4.69
C GLU A 25 -1.21 12.17 4.37
N GLU A 26 0.08 12.17 4.00
CA GLU A 26 0.80 13.37 3.60
C GLU A 26 0.22 13.98 2.32
N ALA A 27 -0.07 13.16 1.31
CA ALA A 27 -0.70 13.61 0.06
C ALA A 27 -2.10 14.21 0.31
N MET A 28 -2.85 13.68 1.27
CA MET A 28 -4.17 14.20 1.64
C MET A 28 -4.10 15.50 2.45
N ARG A 29 -3.03 15.73 3.24
CA ARG A 29 -2.90 16.82 4.23
C ARG A 29 -2.95 18.25 3.64
N GLY A 30 -2.85 18.42 2.33
CA GLY A 30 -2.95 19.71 1.64
C GLY A 30 -4.02 19.77 0.55
N ALA A 31 -4.81 18.72 0.38
CA ALA A 31 -5.79 18.61 -0.67
C ALA A 31 -7.21 18.82 -0.12
N ASP A 32 -8.08 19.45 -0.91
CA ASP A 32 -9.52 19.47 -0.61
C ASP A 32 -10.11 18.09 -0.91
N THR A 33 -10.20 17.26 0.12
CA THR A 33 -10.58 15.84 0.01
C THR A 33 -11.98 15.56 0.55
N ALA A 34 -12.63 16.54 1.20
CA ALA A 34 -13.90 16.36 1.87
C ALA A 34 -14.99 15.85 0.91
N GLY A 35 -15.68 14.78 1.29
CA GLY A 35 -16.71 14.14 0.48
C GLY A 35 -16.22 13.47 -0.83
N LYS A 36 -14.91 13.44 -1.10
CA LYS A 36 -14.34 12.85 -2.32
C LYS A 36 -13.85 11.42 -2.06
N SER A 37 -13.81 10.63 -3.12
CA SER A 37 -13.24 9.29 -3.12
C SER A 37 -12.15 9.19 -4.18
N PHE A 38 -11.06 8.52 -3.85
CA PHE A 38 -9.89 8.41 -4.70
C PHE A 38 -9.59 6.95 -4.98
N ALA A 39 -9.49 6.60 -6.25
CA ALA A 39 -9.00 5.30 -6.66
C ALA A 39 -7.50 5.19 -6.36
N VAL A 40 -7.09 4.09 -5.74
CA VAL A 40 -5.69 3.80 -5.41
C VAL A 40 -5.28 2.46 -5.96
N LYS A 41 -4.00 2.34 -6.31
CA LYS A 41 -3.40 1.12 -6.83
C LYS A 41 -2.02 0.93 -6.21
N ALA A 42 -1.76 -0.29 -5.74
CA ALA A 42 -0.44 -0.75 -5.32
C ALA A 42 -0.01 -1.91 -6.22
N THR A 43 1.28 -2.01 -6.51
CA THR A 43 1.86 -3.09 -7.32
C THR A 43 3.06 -3.68 -6.59
N ILE A 44 3.11 -5.00 -6.45
CA ILE A 44 4.21 -5.75 -5.87
C ILE A 44 4.83 -6.60 -6.97
N THR A 45 6.11 -6.38 -7.25
CA THR A 45 6.84 -7.06 -8.30
C THR A 45 8.00 -7.86 -7.71
N ILE A 46 8.19 -9.09 -8.20
CA ILE A 46 9.38 -9.91 -7.96
C ILE A 46 9.97 -10.24 -9.33
N GLU A 47 10.96 -9.45 -9.75
CA GLU A 47 11.55 -9.53 -11.09
C GLU A 47 12.14 -10.91 -11.40
N GLU A 48 12.81 -11.51 -10.42
CA GLU A 48 13.45 -12.83 -10.55
C GLU A 48 12.45 -13.98 -10.78
N LEU A 49 11.18 -13.77 -10.40
CA LEU A 49 10.12 -14.78 -10.51
C LEU A 49 9.06 -14.40 -11.55
N ASP A 50 9.28 -13.32 -12.31
CA ASP A 50 8.30 -12.76 -13.25
C ASP A 50 6.90 -12.58 -12.63
N MET A 51 6.86 -12.22 -11.35
CA MET A 51 5.62 -12.08 -10.60
C MET A 51 5.26 -10.60 -10.49
N THR A 52 4.06 -10.25 -10.94
CA THR A 52 3.46 -8.94 -10.71
C THR A 52 2.09 -9.13 -10.06
N HIS A 53 1.89 -8.54 -8.89
CA HIS A 53 0.62 -8.56 -8.18
C HIS A 53 0.10 -7.13 -7.98
N GLU A 54 -1.11 -6.88 -8.45
CA GLU A 54 -1.76 -5.57 -8.36
C GLU A 54 -2.92 -5.59 -7.37
N VAL A 55 -2.97 -4.59 -6.50
CA VAL A 55 -4.05 -4.39 -5.54
C VAL A 55 -4.66 -3.03 -5.82
N THR A 56 -5.96 -3.01 -6.14
CA THR A 56 -6.73 -1.79 -6.35
C THR A 56 -7.72 -1.59 -5.22
N GLY A 57 -7.97 -0.33 -4.86
CA GLY A 57 -8.96 0.03 -3.85
C GLY A 57 -9.45 1.45 -4.01
N THR A 58 -10.35 1.84 -3.12
CA THR A 58 -10.87 3.21 -3.04
C THR A 58 -10.70 3.71 -1.61
N ILE A 59 -10.11 4.89 -1.46
CA ILE A 59 -10.01 5.59 -0.19
C ILE A 59 -10.94 6.79 -0.18
N LYS A 60 -11.56 7.06 0.97
CA LYS A 60 -12.35 8.28 1.18
C LYS A 60 -11.44 9.37 1.70
N GLY A 61 -11.65 10.59 1.21
CA GLY A 61 -11.02 11.77 1.78
C GLY A 61 -11.48 12.01 3.21
N GLN A 62 -10.70 12.80 3.94
CA GLN A 62 -11.04 13.18 5.31
C GLN A 62 -12.24 14.14 5.29
N ASP A 63 -13.26 13.86 6.11
CA ASP A 63 -14.40 14.76 6.35
C ASP A 63 -13.98 15.96 7.21
#